data_AF-A0A3D1IKN2-F1
#
_entry.id   AF-A0A3D1IKN2-F1
#
_cell.length_a   1.000
_cell.length_b   1.000
_cell.length_c   1.000
_cell.angle_alpha   90.00
_cell.angle_beta   90.00
_cell.angle_gamma   90.00
#
_symmetry.space_group_name_H-M   'P 1'
#
loop_
_entity.id
_entity.type
_entity.pdbx_description
1 polymer ?
#
loop_
_entity_poly.entity_id
_entity_poly.type
_entity_poly.pdbx_seq_one_letter_code
_entity_poly.pdbx_strand_id
1 'polypeptide(L)'
;MTIPVDRRTFLRASGVALALPMLESMHPALARAAAASPKRMLNICNTLGLYSDSWFPKMAGAGYEATEYLSLIDAHRDHYTLFSGYAHEEQSGRQPHNSEITFLTSARRPGLDGFRNTISIDQVAANHLGYVTRFPSVSLGTLTAQSQSFTTSGAMVPAETSPAEVFRKLFLQGTPEEVEREAQSLDDGGSILDRLKTQTTALRRRVSATDQRTLDAYFEAVRTAEEDLGEVKAWQQRPKPVVDMARPEEIPNPADLVARVKAMFSLIPLIFETDSSRVVSLMIQDHGVVPNVQGVTSDQHSLSHHGQDDAKIEQLKKVEHQLVEAFGGLLTDLGAKSDANGPLLDQTTVLFGSNLGNANAHTSTDLPILVAGGGFSHGQHIVHEGGNAPLCNLYVTMLQNLGVETDQFGQSSGTLTWS
;
A
#
# COMPACT_ATOMS: atom_id res chain seq x y z
N MET A 1 -28.81 24.76 -29.52
CA MET A 1 -29.95 25.47 -28.89
C MET A 1 -30.63 24.49 -27.96
N THR A 2 -30.31 24.54 -26.67
CA THR A 2 -30.97 23.75 -25.63
C THR A 2 -32.14 24.55 -25.09
N ILE A 3 -33.35 24.00 -25.20
CA ILE A 3 -34.57 24.65 -24.72
C ILE A 3 -34.67 24.36 -23.21
N PRO A 4 -34.65 25.37 -22.33
CA PRO A 4 -34.80 25.15 -20.90
C PRO A 4 -36.23 24.70 -20.60
N VAL A 5 -36.37 23.57 -19.89
CA VAL A 5 -37.66 23.07 -19.43
C VAL A 5 -38.03 23.77 -18.13
N ASP A 6 -39.23 24.36 -18.10
CA ASP A 6 -39.75 25.05 -16.91
C ASP A 6 -39.96 24.07 -15.73
N ARG A 7 -39.47 24.44 -14.55
CA ARG A 7 -39.55 23.64 -13.31
C ARG A 7 -40.98 23.24 -12.96
N ARG A 8 -41.98 24.06 -13.30
CA ARG A 8 -43.40 23.75 -13.04
C ARG A 8 -43.96 22.69 -13.98
N THR A 9 -43.43 22.56 -15.20
CA THR A 9 -43.82 21.49 -16.13
C THR A 9 -43.26 20.15 -15.67
N PHE A 10 -42.04 20.12 -15.16
CA PHE A 10 -41.42 18.91 -14.60
C PHE A 10 -42.16 18.37 -13.38
N LEU A 11 -42.55 19.24 -12.45
CA LEU A 11 -43.23 18.84 -11.20
C LEU A 11 -44.69 18.39 -11.38
N ARG A 12 -45.32 18.70 -12.52
CA ARG A 12 -46.69 18.24 -12.83
C ARG A 12 -46.76 16.84 -13.45
N ALA A 13 -45.64 16.30 -13.91
CA ALA A 13 -45.58 14.98 -14.57
C ALA A 13 -45.15 13.82 -13.65
N SER A 14 -44.67 14.12 -12.44
CA SER A 14 -44.15 13.11 -11.49
C SER A 14 -45.27 12.51 -10.63
N GLY A 15 -46.15 11.72 -11.25
CA GLY A 15 -47.14 10.87 -10.58
C GLY A 15 -46.67 9.44 -10.29
N VAL A 16 -45.54 9.01 -10.86
CA VAL A 16 -44.91 7.71 -10.57
C VAL A 16 -43.39 7.92 -10.70
N ALA A 17 -42.69 7.99 -9.57
CA ALA A 17 -41.23 8.08 -9.57
C ALA A 17 -40.65 6.67 -9.75
N LEU A 18 -40.42 6.28 -10.99
CA LEU A 18 -39.37 5.31 -11.29
C LEU A 18 -38.04 6.04 -11.04
N ALA A 19 -37.22 5.52 -10.13
CA ALA A 19 -35.88 6.03 -9.90
C ALA A 19 -35.05 5.81 -11.18
N LEU A 20 -34.94 6.85 -12.00
CA LEU A 20 -34.04 6.84 -13.15
C LEU A 20 -32.60 7.03 -12.66
N PRO A 21 -31.62 6.34 -13.27
CA PRO A 21 -30.20 6.59 -13.01
C PRO A 21 -29.87 8.06 -13.28
N MET A 22 -29.07 8.68 -12.40
CA MET A 22 -28.53 10.01 -12.68
C MET A 22 -27.59 9.94 -13.88
N LEU A 23 -27.92 10.69 -14.94
CA LEU A 23 -27.05 10.85 -16.11
C LEU A 23 -26.09 12.01 -15.88
N GLU A 24 -24.84 11.89 -16.35
CA GLU A 24 -23.78 12.90 -16.24
C GLU A 24 -24.21 14.30 -16.72
N SER A 25 -25.14 14.36 -17.67
CA SER A 25 -25.73 15.59 -18.20
C SER A 25 -26.54 16.41 -17.19
N MET A 26 -26.77 15.89 -15.98
CA MET A 26 -27.59 16.54 -14.94
C MET A 26 -26.76 17.36 -13.93
N HIS A 27 -25.45 17.51 -14.13
CA HIS A 27 -24.62 18.41 -13.30
C HIS A 27 -24.73 19.88 -13.74
N PRO A 28 -25.16 20.81 -12.87
CA PRO A 28 -25.12 22.23 -13.17
C PRO A 28 -23.68 22.73 -13.23
N ALA A 29 -23.35 23.43 -14.32
CA ALA A 29 -22.02 23.98 -14.66
C ALA A 29 -21.58 25.19 -13.81
N LEU A 30 -22.07 25.32 -12.57
CA LEU A 30 -21.64 26.40 -11.66
C LEU A 30 -20.71 25.80 -10.60
N ALA A 31 -19.41 25.94 -10.88
CA ALA A 31 -18.29 25.92 -9.95
C ALA A 31 -18.56 25.23 -8.60
N ARG A 32 -18.57 23.89 -8.63
CA ARG A 32 -18.06 23.13 -7.48
C ARG A 32 -16.60 23.60 -7.38
N ALA A 33 -16.21 24.28 -6.30
CA ALA A 33 -14.79 24.31 -5.94
C ALA A 33 -14.37 22.84 -6.03
N ALA A 34 -13.54 22.50 -7.02
CA ALA A 34 -13.17 21.11 -7.26
C ALA A 34 -12.61 20.63 -5.93
N ALA A 35 -13.32 19.73 -5.25
CA ALA A 35 -12.77 19.10 -4.08
C ALA A 35 -11.43 18.52 -4.53
N ALA A 36 -10.36 18.81 -3.80
CA ALA A 36 -9.04 18.32 -4.19
C ALA A 36 -9.14 16.82 -4.42
N SER A 37 -8.63 16.36 -5.57
CA SER A 37 -8.64 14.96 -5.95
C SER A 37 -8.05 14.11 -4.82
N PRO A 38 -8.70 13.01 -4.40
CA PRO A 38 -8.19 12.17 -3.33
C PRO A 38 -6.82 11.60 -3.68
N LYS A 39 -5.80 12.02 -2.93
CA LYS A 39 -4.45 11.45 -3.04
C LYS A 39 -4.43 10.10 -2.33
N ARG A 40 -3.81 9.11 -3.00
CA ARG A 40 -3.75 7.72 -2.56
C ARG A 40 -2.31 7.21 -2.56
N MET A 41 -2.04 6.17 -1.80
CA MET A 41 -0.74 5.52 -1.66
C MET A 41 -0.88 4.03 -1.88
N LEU A 42 0.01 3.49 -2.72
CA LEU A 42 0.20 2.07 -2.88
C LEU A 42 1.68 1.74 -2.68
N ASN A 43 2.01 0.88 -1.71
CA ASN A 43 3.37 0.42 -1.49
C ASN A 43 3.48 -1.07 -1.81
N ILE A 44 4.38 -1.45 -2.71
CA ILE A 44 4.61 -2.84 -3.11
C ILE A 44 6.08 -3.19 -2.89
N CYS A 45 6.33 -4.25 -2.12
CA CYS A 45 7.67 -4.80 -1.94
C CYS A 45 7.74 -6.23 -2.47
N ASN A 46 8.68 -6.51 -3.37
CA ASN A 46 9.08 -7.85 -3.80
C ASN A 46 10.26 -8.35 -2.95
N THR A 47 10.07 -9.36 -2.10
CA THR A 47 10.95 -9.59 -0.93
C THR A 47 12.32 -10.25 -1.21
N LEU A 48 12.67 -10.47 -2.48
CA LEU A 48 13.93 -11.09 -2.91
C LEU A 48 14.68 -10.27 -3.96
N GLY A 49 14.45 -8.96 -4.02
CA GLY A 49 15.08 -8.09 -4.99
C GLY A 49 14.53 -8.27 -6.41
N LEU A 50 15.29 -7.75 -7.37
CA LEU A 50 15.20 -8.05 -8.78
C LEU A 50 16.62 -8.21 -9.29
N TYR A 51 16.82 -9.03 -10.32
CA TYR A 51 18.13 -9.15 -10.96
C TYR A 51 18.55 -7.81 -11.58
N SER A 52 19.58 -7.19 -11.00
CA SER A 52 19.94 -5.79 -11.22
C SER A 52 20.24 -5.47 -12.69
N ASP A 53 20.94 -6.38 -13.40
CA ASP A 53 21.32 -6.19 -14.81
C ASP A 53 20.11 -6.20 -15.76
N SER A 54 19.00 -6.84 -15.37
CA SER A 54 17.74 -6.83 -16.12
C SER A 54 16.80 -5.71 -15.66
N TRP A 55 17.06 -5.06 -14.53
CA TRP A 55 16.24 -3.97 -13.98
C TRP A 55 16.77 -2.57 -14.31
N PHE A 56 18.02 -2.25 -13.95
CA PHE A 56 18.53 -0.88 -14.01
C PHE A 56 19.08 -0.48 -15.39
N PRO A 57 18.62 0.64 -15.96
CA PRO A 57 19.23 1.21 -17.15
C PRO A 57 20.66 1.70 -16.86
N LYS A 58 21.51 1.67 -17.89
CA LYS A 58 22.89 2.19 -17.78
C LYS A 58 22.98 3.72 -17.82
N MET A 59 21.97 4.40 -18.40
CA MET A 59 21.95 5.85 -18.56
C MET A 59 21.00 6.49 -17.54
N ALA A 60 21.43 7.62 -16.96
CA ALA A 60 20.60 8.48 -16.14
C ALA A 60 19.74 9.43 -16.98
N GLY A 61 18.73 10.05 -16.37
CA GLY A 61 17.89 11.07 -16.99
C GLY A 61 16.72 10.49 -17.79
N ALA A 62 16.16 11.28 -18.70
CA ALA A 62 15.08 10.85 -19.60
C ALA A 62 15.62 10.11 -20.83
N GLY A 63 14.78 9.30 -21.47
CA GLY A 63 15.11 8.63 -22.74
C GLY A 63 16.16 7.52 -22.64
N TYR A 64 16.34 6.93 -21.46
CA TYR A 64 17.16 5.74 -21.29
C TYR A 64 16.55 4.53 -22.02
N GLU A 65 17.42 3.63 -22.48
CA GLU A 65 17.00 2.39 -23.11
C GLU A 65 16.31 1.47 -22.09
N ALA A 66 15.16 0.91 -22.48
CA ALA A 66 14.45 -0.06 -21.66
C ALA A 66 15.30 -1.32 -21.48
N THR A 67 15.55 -1.70 -20.22
CA THR A 67 16.12 -3.00 -19.88
C THR A 67 15.12 -4.12 -20.10
N GLU A 68 15.56 -5.37 -19.96
CA GLU A 68 14.70 -6.55 -20.11
C GLU A 68 13.41 -6.45 -19.30
N TYR A 69 13.47 -6.12 -18.01
CA TYR A 69 12.28 -6.00 -17.18
C TYR A 69 11.48 -4.74 -17.48
N LEU A 70 12.15 -3.62 -17.74
CA LEU A 70 11.45 -2.36 -18.02
C LEU A 70 10.73 -2.39 -19.38
N SER A 71 11.18 -3.22 -20.32
CA SER A 71 10.50 -3.43 -21.60
C SER A 71 9.06 -3.96 -21.43
N LEU A 72 8.80 -4.70 -20.35
CA LEU A 72 7.48 -5.26 -20.02
C LEU A 72 6.47 -4.20 -19.57
N ILE A 73 6.97 -3.06 -19.10
CA ILE A 73 6.17 -1.95 -18.59
C ILE A 73 6.42 -0.65 -19.37
N ASP A 74 7.12 -0.70 -20.51
CA ASP A 74 7.54 0.48 -21.27
C ASP A 74 6.35 1.29 -21.81
N ALA A 75 5.18 0.65 -21.98
CA ALA A 75 3.92 1.34 -22.28
C ALA A 75 3.52 2.38 -21.21
N HIS A 76 4.09 2.31 -20.00
CA HIS A 76 3.89 3.24 -18.90
C HIS A 76 5.08 4.19 -18.67
N ARG A 77 6.03 4.30 -19.61
CA ARG A 77 7.27 5.09 -19.47
C ARG A 77 7.03 6.49 -18.91
N ASP A 78 6.02 7.18 -19.42
CA ASP A 78 5.68 8.56 -19.04
C ASP A 78 4.90 8.65 -17.71
N HIS A 79 4.67 7.52 -17.04
CA HIS A 79 3.94 7.40 -15.78
C HIS A 79 4.79 6.84 -14.64
N TYR A 80 6.08 6.57 -14.84
CA TYR A 80 6.98 6.18 -13.75
C TYR A 80 8.37 6.80 -13.81
N THR A 81 9.04 6.79 -12.66
CA THR A 81 10.44 7.20 -12.46
C THR A 81 11.20 6.07 -11.78
N LEU A 82 12.38 5.71 -12.27
CA LEU A 82 13.30 4.79 -11.60
C LEU A 82 14.29 5.54 -10.72
N PHE A 83 14.70 4.91 -9.63
CA PHE A 83 15.68 5.44 -8.69
C PHE A 83 16.77 4.39 -8.44
N SER A 84 18.03 4.77 -8.66
CA SER A 84 19.22 3.99 -8.32
C SER A 84 20.15 4.78 -7.40
N GLY A 85 20.94 4.05 -6.61
CA GLY A 85 21.83 4.59 -5.60
C GLY A 85 21.14 4.90 -4.26
N TYR A 86 19.93 4.39 -4.02
CA TYR A 86 19.18 4.62 -2.76
C TYR A 86 19.13 3.36 -1.89
N ALA A 87 19.14 3.56 -0.57
CA ALA A 87 19.20 2.48 0.41
C ALA A 87 18.55 2.88 1.76
N HIS A 88 18.37 1.88 2.62
CA HIS A 88 18.28 2.09 4.07
C HIS A 88 19.61 1.68 4.72
N GLU A 89 20.04 2.43 5.72
CA GLU A 89 21.26 2.17 6.48
C GLU A 89 21.05 1.06 7.53
N GLU A 90 22.12 0.32 7.85
CA GLU A 90 22.17 -0.71 8.90
C GLU A 90 21.10 -1.82 8.77
N GLN A 91 20.85 -2.29 7.56
CA GLN A 91 19.83 -3.32 7.30
C GLN A 91 20.35 -4.75 7.42
N SER A 92 21.63 -4.93 7.73
CA SER A 92 22.19 -6.24 8.08
C SER A 92 21.60 -6.72 9.41
N GLY A 93 20.65 -7.64 9.32
CA GLY A 93 20.00 -8.24 10.47
C GLY A 93 20.68 -9.52 10.97
N ARG A 94 20.05 -10.17 11.94
CA ARG A 94 20.48 -11.51 12.42
C ARG A 94 20.42 -12.57 11.33
N GLN A 95 19.42 -12.48 10.45
CA GLN A 95 19.31 -13.29 9.25
C GLN A 95 19.44 -12.39 8.01
N PRO A 96 19.96 -12.92 6.88
CA PRO A 96 20.22 -12.10 5.69
C PRO A 96 19.01 -11.42 5.06
N HIS A 97 17.80 -11.95 5.29
CA HIS A 97 16.54 -11.42 4.75
C HIS A 97 15.76 -10.54 5.75
N ASN A 98 16.29 -10.29 6.95
CA ASN A 98 15.58 -9.51 7.96
C ASN A 98 15.23 -8.08 7.52
N SER A 99 15.86 -7.53 6.49
CA SER A 99 15.47 -6.22 5.94
C SER A 99 14.03 -6.20 5.40
N GLU A 100 13.41 -7.36 5.20
CA GLU A 100 12.00 -7.48 4.80
C GLU A 100 11.06 -6.72 5.74
N ILE A 101 11.33 -6.69 7.05
CA ILE A 101 10.44 -6.03 8.02
C ILE A 101 10.69 -4.53 8.16
N THR A 102 11.64 -3.95 7.42
CA THR A 102 12.05 -2.55 7.57
C THR A 102 12.00 -1.73 6.29
N PHE A 103 11.52 -2.30 5.18
CA PHE A 103 11.39 -1.57 3.91
C PHE A 103 10.58 -0.28 4.03
N LEU A 104 9.43 -0.32 4.71
CA LEU A 104 8.54 0.85 4.87
C LEU A 104 8.81 1.65 6.14
N THR A 105 9.68 1.18 7.05
CA THR A 105 9.96 1.84 8.34
C THR A 105 11.35 2.46 8.39
N SER A 106 12.30 1.93 7.61
CA SER A 106 13.74 2.21 7.69
C SER A 106 14.37 1.98 9.07
N ALA A 107 13.74 1.20 9.95
CA ALA A 107 14.33 0.90 11.25
C ALA A 107 15.68 0.19 11.06
N ARG A 108 16.66 0.57 11.89
CA ARG A 108 18.02 0.02 11.83
C ARG A 108 18.10 -1.32 12.55
N ARG A 109 19.01 -2.18 12.10
CA ARG A 109 19.41 -3.45 12.73
C ARG A 109 18.27 -4.46 12.87
N PRO A 110 17.56 -4.79 11.78
CA PRO A 110 16.37 -5.64 11.86
C PRO A 110 16.66 -7.04 12.41
N GLY A 111 15.90 -7.43 13.43
CA GLY A 111 15.99 -8.74 14.08
C GLY A 111 17.28 -9.02 14.86
N LEU A 112 18.12 -8.01 15.13
CA LEU A 112 19.14 -8.11 16.18
C LEU A 112 18.51 -8.01 17.57
N ASP A 113 19.26 -8.40 18.60
CA ASP A 113 18.78 -8.36 19.99
C ASP A 113 18.35 -6.94 20.40
N GLY A 114 17.16 -6.84 20.98
CA GLY A 114 16.56 -5.55 21.36
C GLY A 114 16.00 -4.73 20.18
N PHE A 115 15.97 -5.29 18.96
CA PHE A 115 15.31 -4.63 17.83
C PHE A 115 13.83 -4.37 18.14
N ARG A 116 13.42 -3.13 17.89
CA ARG A 116 12.03 -2.70 17.89
C ARG A 116 11.80 -1.92 16.61
N ASN A 117 10.74 -2.27 15.91
CA ASN A 117 10.38 -1.55 14.70
C ASN A 117 9.81 -0.16 15.04
N THR A 118 9.65 0.66 14.01
CA THR A 118 9.07 2.00 14.08
C THR A 118 7.87 2.09 13.16
N ILE A 119 7.14 3.21 13.21
CA ILE A 119 6.01 3.43 12.31
C ILE A 119 6.45 3.32 10.84
N SER A 120 5.63 2.69 10.01
CA SER A 120 5.84 2.61 8.57
C SER A 120 5.18 3.78 7.84
N ILE A 121 5.67 4.10 6.64
CA ILE A 121 5.19 5.24 5.84
C ILE A 121 3.68 5.18 5.56
N ASP A 122 3.15 3.99 5.31
CA ASP A 122 1.73 3.76 5.09
C ASP A 122 0.90 4.03 6.35
N GLN A 123 1.41 3.70 7.54
CA GLN A 123 0.73 4.00 8.79
C GLN A 123 0.83 5.47 9.17
N VAL A 124 1.90 6.17 8.78
CA VAL A 124 1.93 7.65 8.85
C VAL A 124 0.83 8.25 7.97
N ALA A 125 0.72 7.79 6.72
CA ALA A 125 -0.32 8.25 5.80
C ALA A 125 -1.73 7.92 6.31
N ALA A 126 -1.95 6.70 6.81
CA ALA A 126 -3.22 6.28 7.37
C ALA A 126 -3.63 7.10 8.60
N ASN A 127 -2.68 7.39 9.51
CA ASN A 127 -2.95 8.21 10.69
C ASN A 127 -3.28 9.67 10.31
N HIS A 128 -2.65 10.20 9.25
CA HIS A 128 -2.94 11.56 8.76
C HIS A 128 -4.33 11.64 8.12
N LEU A 129 -4.69 10.67 7.28
CA LEU A 129 -5.98 10.63 6.59
C LEU A 129 -7.13 10.23 7.53
N GLY A 130 -6.86 9.38 8.51
CA GLY A 130 -7.85 8.82 9.43
C GLY A 130 -8.96 8.05 8.71
N TYR A 131 -10.19 8.21 9.20
CA TYR A 131 -11.37 7.49 8.72
C TYR A 131 -12.15 8.25 7.64
N VAL A 132 -11.45 9.03 6.79
CA VAL A 132 -12.05 9.54 5.54
C VAL A 132 -12.54 8.41 4.63
N THR A 133 -11.97 7.21 4.81
CA THR A 133 -12.41 5.94 4.22
C THR A 133 -12.73 4.92 5.32
N ARG A 134 -13.50 3.87 4.99
CA ARG A 134 -13.89 2.81 5.93
C ARG A 134 -12.68 2.13 6.58
N PHE A 135 -11.66 1.88 5.77
CA PHE A 135 -10.40 1.31 6.22
C PHE A 135 -9.32 2.38 6.08
N PRO A 136 -8.67 2.82 7.17
CA PRO A 136 -7.57 3.80 7.07
C PRO A 136 -6.37 3.28 6.28
N SER A 137 -6.13 1.97 6.34
CA SER A 137 -5.16 1.26 5.49
C SER A 137 -5.59 -0.19 5.25
N VAL A 138 -5.05 -0.79 4.19
CA VAL A 138 -5.19 -2.21 3.88
C VAL A 138 -3.80 -2.82 3.70
N SER A 139 -3.47 -3.82 4.52
CA SER A 139 -2.20 -4.55 4.45
C SER A 139 -2.42 -5.91 3.83
N LEU A 140 -1.70 -6.19 2.74
CA LEU A 140 -1.84 -7.39 1.90
C LEU A 140 -0.52 -8.16 1.83
N GLY A 141 -0.61 -9.47 1.63
CA GLY A 141 0.53 -10.37 1.46
C GLY A 141 0.19 -11.53 0.51
N THR A 142 1.18 -12.22 -0.04
CA THR A 142 0.92 -13.29 -1.01
C THR A 142 0.93 -14.70 -0.41
N LEU A 143 1.47 -14.87 0.80
CA LEU A 143 1.64 -16.18 1.44
C LEU A 143 1.36 -16.20 2.93
N THR A 144 1.99 -15.31 3.72
CA THR A 144 1.88 -15.32 5.18
C THR A 144 1.41 -13.96 5.70
N ALA A 145 0.90 -13.94 6.93
CA ALA A 145 0.43 -12.72 7.57
C ALA A 145 1.56 -11.72 7.94
N GLN A 146 2.83 -12.04 7.66
CA GLN A 146 3.93 -11.08 7.76
C GLN A 146 3.70 -9.92 6.78
N SER A 147 3.86 -8.69 7.26
CA SER A 147 3.70 -7.46 6.48
C SER A 147 4.85 -6.49 6.72
N GLN A 148 4.78 -5.35 6.04
CA GLN A 148 5.71 -4.23 6.23
C GLN A 148 5.04 -3.02 6.88
N SER A 149 3.82 -3.21 7.37
CA SER A 149 2.98 -2.17 7.95
C SER A 149 3.16 -2.22 9.48
N PHE A 150 3.67 -1.17 10.09
CA PHE A 150 3.98 -1.10 11.52
C PHE A 150 3.39 0.16 12.14
N THR A 151 2.69 -0.02 13.26
CA THR A 151 2.07 1.09 14.00
C THR A 151 3.11 2.00 14.67
N THR A 152 2.67 3.13 15.24
CA THR A 152 3.53 4.03 16.04
C THR A 152 4.30 3.32 17.15
N SER A 153 3.74 2.25 17.72
CA SER A 153 4.42 1.47 18.78
C SER A 153 5.43 0.46 18.24
N GLY A 154 5.52 0.28 16.92
CA GLY A 154 6.36 -0.72 16.27
C GLY A 154 5.72 -2.11 16.20
N ALA A 155 4.40 -2.21 16.42
CA ALA A 155 3.66 -3.47 16.27
C ALA A 155 3.26 -3.68 14.81
N MET A 156 3.49 -4.88 14.27
CA MET A 156 3.13 -5.23 12.90
C MET A 156 1.61 -5.30 12.75
N VAL A 157 1.07 -4.66 11.72
CA VAL A 157 -0.31 -4.84 11.26
C VAL A 157 -0.33 -6.05 10.33
N PRO A 158 -0.94 -7.19 10.70
CA PRO A 158 -0.86 -8.41 9.89
C PRO A 158 -1.43 -8.22 8.48
N ALA A 159 -0.80 -8.86 7.50
CA ALA A 159 -1.29 -8.89 6.13
C ALA A 159 -2.45 -9.88 5.97
N GLU A 160 -3.46 -9.50 5.18
CA GLU A 160 -4.43 -10.46 4.64
C GLU A 160 -3.86 -11.11 3.37
N THR A 161 -3.94 -12.43 3.29
CA THR A 161 -3.33 -13.24 2.22
C THR A 161 -4.35 -13.93 1.32
N SER A 162 -5.63 -13.92 1.72
CA SER A 162 -6.74 -14.48 0.96
C SER A 162 -7.42 -13.39 0.13
N PRO A 163 -7.33 -13.43 -1.22
CA PRO A 163 -8.06 -12.50 -2.07
C PRO A 163 -9.58 -12.56 -1.85
N ALA A 164 -10.12 -13.76 -1.55
CA ALA A 164 -11.54 -13.94 -1.31
C ALA A 164 -11.99 -13.31 0.02
N GLU A 165 -11.14 -13.31 1.05
CA GLU A 165 -11.40 -12.64 2.34
C GLU A 165 -11.21 -11.13 2.25
N VAL A 166 -10.22 -10.63 1.51
CA VAL A 166 -10.12 -9.19 1.18
C VAL A 166 -11.41 -8.73 0.51
N PHE A 167 -11.84 -9.43 -0.54
CA PHE A 167 -13.06 -9.09 -1.27
C PHE A 167 -14.29 -9.10 -0.35
N ARG A 168 -14.44 -10.15 0.47
CA ARG A 168 -15.54 -10.25 1.43
C ARG A 168 -15.51 -9.10 2.43
N LYS A 169 -14.35 -8.80 3.00
CA LYS A 169 -14.18 -7.74 4.00
C LYS A 169 -14.51 -6.37 3.44
N LEU A 170 -14.11 -6.08 2.20
CA LEU A 170 -14.25 -4.75 1.61
C LEU A 170 -15.62 -4.53 0.92
N PHE A 171 -16.16 -5.55 0.24
CA PHE A 171 -17.27 -5.37 -0.69
C PHE A 171 -18.54 -6.16 -0.33
N LEU A 172 -18.45 -7.21 0.50
CA LEU A 172 -19.63 -7.99 0.88
C LEU A 172 -20.21 -7.50 2.20
N GLN A 173 -21.47 -7.07 2.16
CA GLN A 173 -22.24 -6.82 3.37
C GLN A 173 -22.46 -8.15 4.10
N GLY A 174 -22.13 -8.20 5.39
CA GLY A 174 -22.39 -9.39 6.21
C GLY A 174 -23.88 -9.67 6.35
N THR A 175 -24.24 -10.87 6.79
CA THR A 175 -25.63 -11.16 7.17
C THR A 175 -26.07 -10.27 8.34
N PRO A 176 -27.38 -10.06 8.58
CA PRO A 176 -27.83 -9.31 9.74
C PRO A 176 -27.23 -9.80 11.07
N GLU A 177 -27.05 -11.11 11.22
CA GLU A 177 -26.43 -11.71 12.42
C GLU A 177 -24.93 -11.42 12.52
N GLU A 178 -24.20 -11.38 11.40
CA GLU A 178 -22.78 -11.02 11.38
C GLU A 178 -22.57 -9.55 11.70
N VAL A 179 -23.42 -8.67 11.13
CA VAL A 179 -23.40 -7.23 11.41
C VAL A 179 -23.70 -6.97 12.88
N GLU A 180 -24.73 -7.62 13.44
CA GLU A 180 -25.08 -7.49 14.86
C GLU A 180 -23.95 -7.99 15.77
N ARG A 181 -23.32 -9.12 15.44
CA ARG A 181 -22.19 -9.65 16.20
C ARG A 181 -20.99 -8.71 16.19
N GLU A 182 -20.67 -8.13 15.04
CA GLU A 182 -19.59 -7.14 14.92
C GLU A 182 -19.94 -5.88 15.72
N ALA A 183 -21.20 -5.43 15.71
CA ALA A 183 -21.65 -4.28 16.49
C ALA A 183 -21.48 -4.53 18.00
N GLN A 184 -21.92 -5.70 18.48
CA GLN A 184 -21.75 -6.11 19.87
C GLN A 184 -20.26 -6.20 20.26
N SER A 185 -19.40 -6.72 19.38
CA SER A 185 -17.96 -6.77 19.64
C SER A 185 -17.34 -5.38 19.78
N LEU A 186 -17.81 -4.39 19.02
CA LEU A 186 -17.35 -3.01 19.13
C LEU A 186 -17.88 -2.36 20.42
N ASP A 187 -19.08 -2.69 20.88
CA ASP A 187 -19.64 -2.24 22.17
C ASP A 187 -18.89 -2.82 23.38
N ASP A 188 -18.56 -4.12 23.32
CA ASP A 188 -17.75 -4.79 24.32
C ASP A 188 -16.34 -4.18 24.40
N GLY A 189 -15.73 -3.87 23.25
CA GLY A 189 -14.45 -3.17 23.16
C GLY A 189 -14.46 -1.81 23.85
N GLY A 190 -15.50 -1.01 23.61
CA GLY A 190 -15.67 0.29 24.28
C GLY A 190 -15.80 0.15 25.79
N SER A 191 -16.55 -0.85 26.25
CA SER A 191 -16.71 -1.16 27.68
C SER A 191 -15.38 -1.56 28.35
N ILE A 192 -14.48 -2.24 27.62
CA ILE A 192 -13.14 -2.59 28.11
C ILE A 192 -12.28 -1.33 28.25
N LEU A 193 -12.29 -0.43 27.27
CA LEU A 193 -11.53 0.83 27.32
C LEU A 193 -11.98 1.72 28.49
N ASP A 194 -13.28 1.83 28.74
CA ASP A 194 -13.83 2.58 29.89
C ASP A 194 -13.36 2.01 31.24
N ARG A 195 -13.32 0.67 31.37
CA ARG A 195 -12.82 0.00 32.57
C ARG A 195 -11.33 0.25 32.77
N LEU A 196 -10.54 0.14 31.71
CA LEU A 196 -9.10 0.41 31.74
C LEU A 196 -8.83 1.86 32.16
N LYS A 197 -9.53 2.82 31.57
CA LYS A 197 -9.45 4.25 31.93
C LYS A 197 -9.74 4.51 33.40
N THR A 198 -10.79 3.88 33.94
CA THR A 198 -11.16 3.99 35.36
C THR A 198 -10.07 3.43 36.27
N GLN A 199 -9.55 2.24 35.96
CA GLN A 199 -8.49 1.58 36.74
C GLN A 199 -7.19 2.38 36.71
N THR A 200 -6.78 2.85 35.53
CA THR A 200 -5.56 3.63 35.36
C THR A 200 -5.68 5.00 36.05
N THR A 201 -6.88 5.60 36.08
CA THR A 201 -7.11 6.88 36.79
C THR A 201 -6.94 6.72 38.30
N ALA A 202 -7.39 5.60 38.85
CA ALA A 202 -7.16 5.27 40.26
C ALA A 202 -5.67 5.03 40.56
N LEU A 203 -4.94 4.40 39.62
CA LEU A 203 -3.50 4.16 39.73
C LEU A 203 -2.70 5.46 39.68
N ARG A 204 -3.06 6.41 38.80
CA ARG A 204 -2.39 7.73 38.66
C ARG A 204 -2.26 8.48 39.99
N ARG A 205 -3.23 8.32 40.89
CA ARG A 205 -3.25 8.93 42.23
C ARG A 205 -2.24 8.32 43.22
N ARG A 206 -1.64 7.17 42.88
CA ARG A 206 -0.82 6.35 43.78
C ARG A 206 0.62 6.14 43.29
N VAL A 207 0.98 6.64 42.12
CA VAL A 207 2.30 6.43 41.51
C VAL A 207 3.18 7.67 41.58
N SER A 208 4.49 7.48 41.36
CA SER A 208 5.48 8.55 41.36
C SER A 208 5.28 9.53 40.20
N ALA A 209 5.85 10.74 40.28
CA ALA A 209 5.81 11.71 39.18
C ALA A 209 6.48 11.19 37.90
N THR A 210 7.47 10.28 38.02
CA THR A 210 8.11 9.63 36.87
C THR A 210 7.14 8.68 36.18
N ASP A 211 6.43 7.84 36.94
CA ASP A 211 5.46 6.88 36.41
C ASP A 211 4.22 7.57 35.83
N GLN A 212 3.86 8.75 36.35
CA GLN A 212 2.76 9.54 35.79
C GLN A 212 2.95 9.86 34.31
N ARG A 213 4.20 10.08 33.84
CA ARG A 213 4.47 10.33 32.41
C ARG A 213 4.19 9.11 31.55
N THR A 214 4.53 7.91 32.03
CA THR A 214 4.21 6.65 31.35
C THR A 214 2.70 6.43 31.31
N LEU A 215 2.00 6.74 32.41
CA LEU A 215 0.54 6.67 32.44
C LEU A 215 -0.11 7.69 31.51
N ASP A 216 0.43 8.90 31.38
CA ASP A 216 -0.09 9.91 30.44
C ASP A 216 0.01 9.41 28.99
N ALA A 217 1.13 8.81 28.60
CA ALA A 217 1.26 8.18 27.27
C ALA A 217 0.28 7.01 27.07
N TYR A 218 0.03 6.22 28.11
CA TYR A 218 -0.99 5.16 28.07
C TYR A 218 -2.41 5.72 27.93
N PHE A 219 -2.75 6.79 28.65
CA PHE A 219 -4.06 7.44 28.54
C PHE A 219 -4.31 8.01 27.15
N GLU A 220 -3.28 8.59 26.55
CA GLU A 220 -3.38 9.08 25.17
C GLU A 220 -3.66 7.92 24.22
N ALA A 221 -2.96 6.80 24.35
CA ALA A 221 -3.22 5.61 23.52
C ALA A 221 -4.64 5.03 23.72
N VAL A 222 -5.15 5.02 24.96
CA VAL A 222 -6.54 4.60 25.24
C VAL A 222 -7.54 5.55 24.58
N ARG A 223 -7.28 6.86 24.65
CA ARG A 223 -8.14 7.87 24.03
C ARG A 223 -8.18 7.72 22.51
N THR A 224 -7.04 7.55 21.86
CA THR A 224 -6.99 7.29 20.41
C THR A 224 -7.79 6.04 20.06
N ALA A 225 -7.66 4.96 20.85
CA ALA A 225 -8.44 3.75 20.62
C ALA A 225 -9.95 3.95 20.81
N GLU A 226 -10.39 4.80 21.75
CA GLU A 226 -11.81 5.18 21.92
C GLU A 226 -12.33 5.95 20.69
N GLU A 227 -11.53 6.90 20.18
CA GLU A 227 -11.87 7.71 19.00
C GLU A 227 -11.96 6.84 17.74
N ASP A 228 -10.97 5.97 17.50
CA ASP A 228 -10.94 5.01 16.39
C ASP A 228 -12.15 4.07 16.42
N LEU A 229 -12.49 3.55 17.61
CA LEU A 229 -13.64 2.66 17.79
C LEU A 229 -14.96 3.35 17.43
N GLY A 230 -15.09 4.65 17.76
CA GLY A 230 -16.24 5.46 17.39
C GLY A 230 -16.41 5.58 15.87
N GLU A 231 -15.31 5.86 15.16
CA GLU A 231 -15.30 5.94 13.70
C GLU A 231 -15.60 4.59 13.02
N VAL A 232 -15.03 3.49 13.54
CA VAL A 232 -15.32 2.14 13.05
C VAL A 232 -16.81 1.81 13.17
N LYS A 233 -17.43 2.12 14.31
CA LYS A 233 -18.88 1.96 14.49
C LYS A 233 -19.69 2.79 13.49
N ALA A 234 -19.29 4.04 13.25
CA ALA A 234 -19.96 4.90 12.28
C ALA A 234 -19.90 4.33 10.85
N TRP A 235 -18.76 3.76 10.47
CA TRP A 235 -18.59 3.10 9.17
C TRP A 235 -19.31 1.77 9.04
N GLN A 236 -19.45 1.02 10.14
CA GLN A 236 -20.18 -0.24 10.16
C GLN A 236 -21.64 -0.08 9.73
N GLN A 237 -22.27 1.03 10.13
CA GLN A 237 -23.66 1.36 9.80
C GLN A 237 -23.86 1.82 8.35
N ARG A 238 -22.77 2.15 7.64
CA ARG A 238 -22.83 2.53 6.23
C ARG A 238 -22.84 1.27 5.36
N PRO A 239 -23.59 1.23 4.25
CA PRO A 239 -23.49 0.13 3.30
C PRO A 239 -22.09 0.05 2.69
N LYS A 240 -21.61 -1.15 2.42
CA LYS A 240 -20.39 -1.35 1.62
C LYS A 240 -20.66 -1.03 0.15
N PRO A 241 -19.63 -0.59 -0.61
CA PRO A 241 -19.77 -0.32 -2.03
C PRO A 241 -20.08 -1.61 -2.80
N VAL A 242 -20.90 -1.49 -3.85
CA VAL A 242 -21.20 -2.58 -4.77
C VAL A 242 -20.21 -2.52 -5.93
N VAL A 243 -19.59 -3.64 -6.25
CA VAL A 243 -18.61 -3.76 -7.33
C VAL A 243 -19.08 -4.78 -8.36
N ASP A 244 -18.83 -4.50 -9.64
CA ASP A 244 -19.07 -5.44 -10.74
C ASP A 244 -17.83 -6.32 -10.95
N MET A 245 -17.54 -7.13 -9.94
CA MET A 245 -16.48 -8.14 -9.98
C MET A 245 -16.98 -9.39 -9.27
N ALA A 246 -16.80 -10.55 -9.90
CA ALA A 246 -17.02 -11.82 -9.22
C ALA A 246 -16.03 -11.94 -8.05
N ARG A 247 -16.48 -12.55 -6.94
CA ARG A 247 -15.59 -12.85 -5.82
C ARG A 247 -14.40 -13.68 -6.35
N PRO A 248 -13.15 -13.25 -6.10
CA PRO A 248 -11.98 -14.04 -6.48
C PRO A 248 -12.00 -15.42 -5.82
N GLU A 249 -11.55 -16.43 -6.53
CA GLU A 249 -11.33 -17.76 -5.98
C GLU A 249 -10.08 -17.77 -5.10
N GLU A 250 -10.07 -18.69 -4.13
CA GLU A 250 -8.84 -19.00 -3.40
C GLU A 250 -7.86 -19.73 -4.29
N ILE A 251 -6.57 -19.44 -4.11
CA ILE A 251 -5.48 -20.09 -4.85
C ILE A 251 -4.74 -20.95 -3.84
N PRO A 252 -5.17 -22.19 -3.55
CA PRO A 252 -4.64 -22.94 -2.41
C PRO A 252 -3.19 -23.37 -2.60
N ASN A 253 -2.77 -23.61 -3.84
CA ASN A 253 -1.43 -24.09 -4.15
C ASN A 253 -0.38 -22.96 -4.00
N PRO A 254 0.62 -23.10 -3.12
CA PRO A 254 1.67 -22.10 -2.96
C PRO A 254 2.54 -21.91 -4.22
N ALA A 255 2.65 -22.93 -5.09
CA ALA A 255 3.42 -22.84 -6.34
C ALA A 255 2.79 -21.88 -7.37
N ASP A 256 1.50 -21.55 -7.24
CA ASP A 256 0.80 -20.58 -8.09
C ASP A 256 1.05 -19.13 -7.64
N LEU A 257 2.33 -18.81 -7.40
CA LEU A 257 2.80 -17.51 -6.92
C LEU A 257 2.32 -16.35 -7.79
N VAL A 258 2.49 -16.47 -9.12
CA VAL A 258 2.09 -15.42 -10.07
C VAL A 258 0.58 -15.21 -10.07
N ALA A 259 -0.21 -16.29 -9.95
CA ALA A 259 -1.66 -16.19 -9.86
C ALA A 259 -2.10 -15.46 -8.58
N ARG A 260 -1.43 -15.74 -7.44
CA ARG A 260 -1.70 -15.06 -6.16
C ARG A 260 -1.39 -13.57 -6.24
N VAL A 261 -0.27 -13.19 -6.85
CA VAL A 261 0.09 -11.78 -7.11
C VAL A 261 -0.96 -11.10 -7.99
N LYS A 262 -1.34 -11.72 -9.11
CA LYS A 262 -2.37 -11.18 -10.02
C LYS A 262 -3.73 -11.04 -9.33
N ALA A 263 -4.11 -12.00 -8.48
CA ALA A 263 -5.36 -11.91 -7.71
C ALA A 263 -5.35 -10.74 -6.72
N MET A 264 -4.25 -10.53 -5.99
CA MET A 264 -4.12 -9.36 -5.10
C MET A 264 -4.11 -8.05 -5.88
N PHE A 265 -3.36 -7.96 -6.97
CA PHE A 265 -3.33 -6.79 -7.83
C PHE A 265 -4.72 -6.44 -8.39
N SER A 266 -5.52 -7.44 -8.78
CA SER A 266 -6.86 -7.19 -9.34
C SER A 266 -7.83 -6.52 -8.36
N LEU A 267 -7.59 -6.65 -7.06
CA LEU A 267 -8.40 -6.01 -6.02
C LEU A 267 -8.02 -4.54 -5.82
N ILE A 268 -6.76 -4.18 -5.98
CA ILE A 268 -6.23 -2.84 -5.65
C ILE A 268 -6.98 -1.72 -6.39
N PRO A 269 -7.21 -1.78 -7.72
CA PRO A 269 -7.98 -0.75 -8.41
C PRO A 269 -9.41 -0.61 -7.87
N LEU A 270 -10.06 -1.72 -7.47
CA LEU A 270 -11.41 -1.66 -6.88
C LEU A 270 -11.40 -1.01 -5.50
N ILE A 271 -10.36 -1.23 -4.69
CA ILE A 271 -10.22 -0.58 -3.39
C ILE A 271 -10.18 0.94 -3.56
N PHE A 272 -9.43 1.42 -4.55
CA PHE A 272 -9.27 2.86 -4.83
C PHE A 272 -10.48 3.48 -5.54
N GLU A 273 -11.05 2.76 -6.51
CA GLU A 273 -12.26 3.17 -7.27
C GLU A 273 -13.45 3.37 -6.34
N THR A 274 -13.62 2.50 -5.36
CA THR A 274 -14.71 2.57 -4.38
C THR A 274 -14.41 3.46 -3.18
N ASP A 275 -13.21 4.06 -3.12
CA ASP A 275 -12.69 4.80 -1.96
C ASP A 275 -12.83 4.00 -0.65
N SER A 276 -12.64 2.68 -0.72
CA SER A 276 -12.70 1.79 0.46
C SER A 276 -11.51 1.99 1.39
N SER A 277 -10.34 2.29 0.81
CA SER A 277 -9.12 2.74 1.47
C SER A 277 -8.33 3.63 0.51
N ARG A 278 -7.60 4.61 1.04
CA ARG A 278 -6.64 5.41 0.26
C ARG A 278 -5.20 4.96 0.42
N VAL A 279 -4.93 4.04 1.34
CA VAL A 279 -3.60 3.51 1.62
C VAL A 279 -3.63 1.99 1.53
N VAL A 280 -2.81 1.43 0.64
CA VAL A 280 -2.66 -0.02 0.47
C VAL A 280 -1.17 -0.36 0.49
N SER A 281 -0.82 -1.41 1.22
CA SER A 281 0.54 -1.96 1.27
C SER A 281 0.47 -3.45 0.91
N LEU A 282 1.34 -3.92 0.02
CA LEU A 282 1.40 -5.31 -0.43
C LEU A 282 2.84 -5.83 -0.39
N MET A 283 3.05 -6.92 0.33
CA MET A 283 4.30 -7.67 0.35
C MET A 283 4.18 -8.90 -0.56
N ILE A 284 4.92 -8.93 -1.67
CA ILE A 284 5.10 -10.12 -2.50
C ILE A 284 6.19 -10.97 -1.85
N GLN A 285 5.77 -12.06 -1.23
CA GLN A 285 6.59 -12.91 -0.39
C GLN A 285 7.22 -14.06 -1.19
N ASP A 286 8.30 -14.60 -0.67
CA ASP A 286 8.84 -15.90 -1.09
C ASP A 286 7.91 -17.03 -0.62
N HIS A 287 7.52 -17.91 -1.55
CA HIS A 287 6.59 -19.01 -1.28
C HIS A 287 7.27 -20.30 -0.81
N GLY A 288 8.62 -20.36 -0.85
CA GLY A 288 9.39 -21.51 -0.38
C GLY A 288 9.17 -22.81 -1.17
N VAL A 289 8.59 -22.70 -2.37
CA VAL A 289 8.30 -23.83 -3.26
C VAL A 289 8.68 -23.49 -4.71
N VAL A 290 8.88 -24.50 -5.55
CA VAL A 290 9.11 -24.31 -6.99
C VAL A 290 7.85 -23.68 -7.60
N PRO A 291 7.94 -22.47 -8.19
CA PRO A 291 6.78 -21.83 -8.77
C PRO A 291 6.35 -22.54 -10.06
N ASN A 292 5.06 -22.50 -10.36
CA ASN A 292 4.47 -23.03 -11.59
C ASN A 292 4.79 -22.11 -12.79
N VAL A 293 6.08 -21.97 -13.10
CA VAL A 293 6.61 -21.15 -14.20
C VAL A 293 7.36 -22.07 -15.17
N GLN A 294 7.04 -21.97 -16.46
CA GLN A 294 7.62 -22.87 -17.47
C GLN A 294 9.15 -22.78 -17.50
N GLY A 295 9.82 -23.92 -17.34
CA GLY A 295 11.28 -24.01 -17.38
C GLY A 295 11.97 -23.46 -16.14
N VAL A 296 11.25 -23.38 -15.01
CA VAL A 296 11.78 -23.18 -13.66
C VAL A 296 11.66 -24.48 -12.88
N THR A 297 12.75 -24.91 -12.24
CA THR A 297 12.84 -26.20 -11.53
C THR A 297 13.32 -26.07 -10.08
N SER A 298 13.59 -24.85 -9.61
CA SER A 298 14.01 -24.54 -8.24
C SER A 298 13.11 -23.45 -7.66
N ASP A 299 12.96 -23.42 -6.34
CA ASP A 299 12.23 -22.35 -5.65
C ASP A 299 12.92 -20.98 -5.83
N GLN A 300 12.13 -19.90 -5.76
CA GLN A 300 12.60 -18.54 -6.00
C GLN A 300 13.71 -18.13 -5.02
N HIS A 301 13.62 -18.55 -3.75
CA HIS A 301 14.67 -18.30 -2.76
C HIS A 301 16.01 -18.83 -3.27
N SER A 302 16.08 -20.13 -3.55
CA SER A 302 17.29 -20.81 -4.03
C SER A 302 17.83 -20.22 -5.34
N LEU A 303 16.94 -19.74 -6.21
CA LEU A 303 17.33 -19.04 -7.44
C LEU A 303 17.91 -17.65 -7.18
N SER A 304 17.42 -16.93 -6.17
CA SER A 304 17.97 -15.63 -5.77
C SER A 304 19.41 -15.75 -5.25
N HIS A 305 19.79 -16.90 -4.68
CA HIS A 305 21.18 -17.28 -4.36
C HIS A 305 21.86 -17.94 -5.57
N HIS A 306 21.84 -17.26 -6.71
CA HIS A 306 22.29 -17.84 -7.99
C HIS A 306 23.80 -18.14 -8.04
N GLY A 307 24.63 -17.51 -7.20
CA GLY A 307 26.08 -17.73 -7.18
C GLY A 307 26.79 -17.39 -8.49
N GLN A 308 26.21 -16.48 -9.29
CA GLN A 308 26.63 -16.19 -10.67
C GLN A 308 26.51 -17.39 -11.65
N ASP A 309 25.64 -18.36 -11.33
CA ASP A 309 25.28 -19.45 -12.24
C ASP A 309 24.24 -18.97 -13.27
N ASP A 310 24.63 -18.94 -14.55
CA ASP A 310 23.77 -18.49 -15.65
C ASP A 310 22.45 -19.28 -15.75
N ALA A 311 22.46 -20.59 -15.47
CA ALA A 311 21.25 -21.40 -15.55
C ALA A 311 20.28 -21.11 -14.40
N LYS A 312 20.78 -20.71 -13.24
CA LYS A 312 19.94 -20.19 -12.14
C LYS A 312 19.43 -18.79 -12.44
N ILE A 313 20.28 -17.91 -12.96
CA ILE A 313 19.91 -16.54 -13.35
C ILE A 313 18.77 -16.58 -14.38
N GLU A 314 18.89 -17.41 -15.42
CA GLU A 314 17.85 -17.52 -16.46
C GLU A 314 16.53 -18.08 -15.91
N GLN A 315 16.55 -18.91 -14.87
CA GLN A 315 15.33 -19.35 -14.18
C GLN A 315 14.74 -18.25 -13.29
N LEU A 316 15.59 -17.54 -12.54
CA LEU A 316 15.19 -16.41 -11.70
C LEU A 316 14.47 -15.34 -12.55
N LYS A 317 15.07 -14.99 -13.68
CA LYS A 317 14.54 -14.00 -14.63
C LYS A 317 13.16 -14.36 -15.14
N LYS A 318 12.85 -15.64 -15.38
CA LYS A 318 11.50 -16.07 -15.79
C LYS A 318 10.44 -15.83 -14.71
N VAL A 319 10.80 -15.99 -13.44
CA VAL A 319 9.88 -15.71 -12.32
C VAL A 319 9.68 -14.20 -12.20
N GLU A 320 10.78 -13.44 -12.16
CA GLU A 320 10.75 -11.97 -12.04
C GLU A 320 10.04 -11.30 -13.22
N HIS A 321 10.22 -11.80 -14.44
CA HIS A 321 9.51 -11.35 -15.63
C HIS A 321 7.99 -11.42 -15.44
N GLN A 322 7.45 -12.53 -14.91
CA GLN A 322 6.01 -12.65 -14.67
C GLN A 322 5.50 -11.72 -13.56
N LEU A 323 6.34 -11.41 -12.57
CA LEU A 323 6.02 -10.46 -11.50
C LEU A 323 5.99 -9.02 -12.02
N VAL A 324 6.98 -8.63 -12.83
CA VAL A 324 7.04 -7.29 -13.45
C VAL A 324 5.94 -7.13 -14.50
N GLU A 325 5.62 -8.16 -15.28
CA GLU A 325 4.47 -8.16 -16.19
C GLU A 325 3.15 -7.98 -15.44
N ALA A 326 2.95 -8.71 -14.32
CA ALA A 326 1.77 -8.52 -13.48
C ALA A 326 1.68 -7.09 -12.92
N PHE A 327 2.81 -6.50 -12.55
CA PHE A 327 2.87 -5.11 -12.10
C PHE A 327 2.51 -4.12 -13.22
N GLY A 328 2.97 -4.36 -14.45
CA GLY A 328 2.52 -3.61 -15.63
C GLY A 328 1.01 -3.68 -15.84
N GLY A 329 0.43 -4.87 -15.67
CA GLY A 329 -1.03 -5.06 -15.70
C GLY A 329 -1.75 -4.20 -14.64
N LEU A 330 -1.23 -4.14 -13.41
CA LEU A 330 -1.77 -3.27 -12.37
C LEU A 330 -1.72 -1.78 -12.75
N LEU A 331 -0.61 -1.31 -13.33
CA LEU A 331 -0.51 0.08 -13.81
C LEU A 331 -1.52 0.37 -14.93
N THR A 332 -1.71 -0.60 -15.84
CA THR A 332 -2.74 -0.52 -16.89
C THR A 332 -4.14 -0.40 -16.28
N ASP A 333 -4.47 -1.24 -15.31
CA ASP A 333 -5.79 -1.22 -14.66
C ASP A 333 -6.04 0.08 -13.89
N LEU A 334 -5.03 0.62 -13.20
CA LEU A 334 -5.10 1.91 -12.51
C LEU A 334 -5.22 3.09 -13.48
N GLY A 335 -4.61 3.01 -14.66
CA GLY A 335 -4.74 4.04 -15.70
C GLY A 335 -6.08 3.98 -16.43
N ALA A 336 -6.64 2.78 -16.60
CA ALA A 336 -7.92 2.58 -17.28
C ALA A 336 -9.13 2.94 -16.41
N LYS A 337 -9.04 2.68 -15.10
CA LYS A 337 -10.12 3.01 -14.15
C LYS A 337 -10.04 4.47 -13.71
N SER A 338 -11.19 5.05 -13.44
CA SER A 338 -11.31 6.45 -13.04
C SER A 338 -12.36 6.62 -11.95
N ASP A 339 -12.18 7.63 -11.10
CA ASP A 339 -13.23 8.14 -10.22
C ASP A 339 -13.74 9.50 -10.74
N ALA A 340 -14.52 10.21 -9.92
CA ALA A 340 -15.05 11.53 -10.28
C ALA A 340 -13.98 12.61 -10.56
N ASN A 341 -12.70 12.33 -10.29
CA ASN A 341 -11.57 13.26 -10.42
C ASN A 341 -10.57 12.84 -11.51
N GLY A 342 -10.83 11.75 -12.24
CA GLY A 342 -9.99 11.27 -13.36
C GLY A 342 -9.39 9.87 -13.12
N PRO A 343 -8.37 9.48 -13.91
CA PRO A 343 -7.70 8.19 -13.79
C PRO A 343 -7.16 7.94 -12.38
N LEU A 344 -7.24 6.69 -11.90
CA LEU A 344 -6.76 6.36 -10.55
C LEU A 344 -5.23 6.48 -10.46
N LEU A 345 -4.51 6.15 -11.54
CA LEU A 345 -3.05 6.23 -11.59
C LEU A 345 -2.55 7.66 -11.32
N ASP A 346 -3.20 8.68 -11.88
CA ASP A 346 -2.82 10.09 -11.69
C ASP A 346 -2.99 10.57 -10.24
N GLN A 347 -3.83 9.87 -9.47
CA GLN A 347 -4.18 10.21 -8.09
C GLN A 347 -3.49 9.30 -7.06
N THR A 348 -2.78 8.27 -7.51
CA THR A 348 -2.19 7.24 -6.65
C THR A 348 -0.68 7.23 -6.79
N THR A 349 0.03 7.55 -5.70
CA THR A 349 1.48 7.34 -5.66
C THR A 349 1.76 5.86 -5.45
N VAL A 350 2.31 5.19 -6.46
CA VAL A 350 2.65 3.77 -6.44
C VAL A 350 4.16 3.63 -6.23
N LEU A 351 4.58 3.13 -5.08
CA LEU A 351 5.94 2.68 -4.83
C LEU A 351 6.04 1.18 -5.15
N PHE A 352 6.95 0.81 -6.03
CA PHE A 352 7.33 -0.58 -6.28
C PHE A 352 8.83 -0.73 -6.04
N GLY A 353 9.21 -1.77 -5.28
CA GLY A 353 10.62 -2.11 -5.17
C GLY A 353 10.90 -3.29 -4.25
N SER A 354 12.06 -3.28 -3.60
CA SER A 354 12.49 -4.36 -2.73
C SER A 354 13.33 -3.87 -1.54
N ASN A 355 13.34 -4.65 -0.46
CA ASN A 355 14.24 -4.53 0.67
C ASN A 355 15.69 -4.98 0.40
N LEU A 356 15.95 -5.59 -0.76
CA LEU A 356 17.28 -6.02 -1.19
C LEU A 356 17.61 -5.44 -2.58
N GLY A 357 18.80 -4.87 -2.72
CA GLY A 357 19.35 -4.45 -4.01
C GLY A 357 19.92 -5.62 -4.81
N ASN A 358 20.52 -6.58 -4.09
CA ASN A 358 20.98 -7.84 -4.65
C ASN A 358 20.78 -8.96 -3.63
N ALA A 359 19.87 -9.90 -3.93
CA ALA A 359 19.56 -11.01 -3.04
C ALA A 359 20.67 -12.07 -2.97
N ASN A 360 21.41 -12.29 -4.06
CA ASN A 360 22.54 -13.24 -4.07
C ASN A 360 23.65 -12.84 -3.09
N ALA A 361 23.90 -11.53 -2.94
CA ALA A 361 24.91 -10.99 -2.04
C ALA A 361 24.31 -10.44 -0.73
N HIS A 362 22.99 -10.55 -0.52
CA HIS A 362 22.26 -9.95 0.62
C HIS A 362 22.56 -8.47 0.86
N THR A 363 22.73 -7.72 -0.23
CA THR A 363 22.98 -6.28 -0.11
C THR A 363 21.67 -5.52 -0.01
N SER A 364 21.66 -4.54 0.89
CA SER A 364 20.54 -3.61 1.15
C SER A 364 20.80 -2.22 0.55
N THR A 365 21.75 -2.16 -0.37
CA THR A 365 22.22 -0.98 -1.08
C THR A 365 21.70 -1.01 -2.51
N ASP A 366 21.46 0.15 -3.12
CA ASP A 366 20.97 0.25 -4.51
C ASP A 366 19.68 -0.55 -4.74
N LEU A 367 18.67 -0.24 -3.91
CA LEU A 367 17.39 -0.93 -3.93
C LEU A 367 16.67 -0.67 -5.27
N PRO A 368 15.99 -1.66 -5.87
CA PRO A 368 15.31 -1.52 -7.16
C PRO A 368 14.01 -0.73 -6.99
N ILE A 369 14.11 0.60 -6.93
CA ILE A 369 12.97 1.48 -6.62
C ILE A 369 12.38 2.10 -7.88
N LEU A 370 11.05 2.05 -7.97
CA LEU A 370 10.25 2.72 -8.98
C LEU A 370 9.06 3.42 -8.30
N VAL A 371 8.79 4.67 -8.73
CA VAL A 371 7.57 5.40 -8.36
C VAL A 371 6.76 5.68 -9.60
N ALA A 372 5.47 5.35 -9.57
CA ALA A 372 4.52 5.62 -10.64
C ALA A 372 3.31 6.43 -10.15
N GLY A 373 2.67 7.15 -11.07
CA GLY A 373 1.42 7.87 -10.82
C GLY A 373 1.55 9.04 -9.83
N GLY A 374 0.44 9.40 -9.18
CA GLY A 374 0.43 10.39 -8.10
C GLY A 374 0.63 11.85 -8.53
N GLY A 375 0.76 12.10 -9.84
CA GLY A 375 0.91 13.42 -10.44
C GLY A 375 2.34 13.96 -10.46
N PHE A 376 3.35 13.09 -10.33
CA PHE A 376 4.75 13.49 -10.48
C PHE A 376 5.14 13.65 -11.96
N SER A 377 6.26 14.34 -12.21
CA SER A 377 6.90 14.35 -13.52
C SER A 377 7.72 13.07 -13.68
N HIS A 378 7.35 12.25 -14.65
CA HIS A 378 7.87 10.89 -14.85
C HIS A 378 8.70 10.78 -16.13
N GLY A 379 9.11 9.57 -16.51
CA GLY A 379 9.92 9.30 -17.71
C GLY A 379 11.43 9.40 -17.46
N GLN A 380 11.86 9.38 -16.20
CA GLN A 380 13.26 9.60 -15.82
C GLN A 380 13.86 8.41 -15.05
N HIS A 381 15.19 8.27 -15.15
CA HIS A 381 16.01 7.44 -14.27
C HIS A 381 16.88 8.37 -13.41
N ILE A 382 16.54 8.47 -12.13
CA ILE A 382 17.23 9.30 -11.15
C ILE A 382 18.32 8.49 -10.49
N VAL A 383 19.56 8.91 -10.69
CA VAL A 383 20.75 8.24 -10.15
C VAL A 383 21.36 9.10 -9.05
N HIS A 384 21.61 8.51 -7.89
CA HIS A 384 22.46 9.13 -6.87
C HIS A 384 23.89 8.61 -6.98
N GLU A 385 24.77 9.48 -7.51
CA GLU A 385 26.20 9.20 -7.63
C GLU A 385 26.85 9.02 -6.25
N GLY A 386 27.52 7.88 -6.02
CA GLY A 386 28.17 7.53 -4.74
C GLY A 386 27.51 6.42 -3.95
N GLY A 387 26.26 6.04 -4.30
CA GLY A 387 25.50 4.97 -3.68
C GLY A 387 25.04 5.28 -2.24
N ASN A 388 23.94 4.66 -1.82
CA ASN A 388 23.39 4.71 -0.46
C ASN A 388 22.82 6.07 -0.01
N ALA A 389 22.26 6.88 -0.91
CA ALA A 389 21.39 7.96 -0.47
C ALA A 389 20.21 7.41 0.36
N PRO A 390 19.76 8.12 1.40
CA PRO A 390 18.61 7.66 2.18
C PRO A 390 17.36 7.57 1.31
N LEU A 391 16.84 6.35 1.11
CA LEU A 391 15.57 6.11 0.43
C LEU A 391 14.43 6.87 1.11
N CYS A 392 14.53 7.10 2.42
CA CYS A 392 13.58 7.90 3.16
C CYS A 392 13.39 9.34 2.64
N ASN A 393 14.33 9.91 1.88
CA ASN A 393 14.12 11.22 1.25
C ASN A 393 12.99 11.17 0.20
N LEU A 394 12.85 10.04 -0.49
CA LEU A 394 11.71 9.76 -1.36
C LEU A 394 10.42 9.58 -0.55
N TYR A 395 10.50 8.90 0.60
CA TYR A 395 9.33 8.71 1.47
C TYR A 395 8.77 10.02 2.01
N VAL A 396 9.62 10.98 2.38
CA VAL A 396 9.18 12.35 2.73
C VAL A 396 8.40 12.98 1.57
N THR A 397 8.90 12.85 0.34
CA THR A 397 8.25 13.37 -0.87
C THR A 397 6.87 12.73 -1.10
N MET A 398 6.76 11.42 -0.91
CA MET A 398 5.49 10.69 -1.04
C MET A 398 4.47 11.13 0.02
N LEU A 399 4.92 11.33 1.28
CA LEU A 399 4.07 11.83 2.36
C LEU A 399 3.59 13.27 2.09
N GLN A 400 4.48 14.14 1.63
CA GLN A 400 4.12 15.52 1.24
C GLN A 400 3.12 15.55 0.07
N ASN A 401 3.26 14.65 -0.92
CA ASN A 401 2.28 14.54 -2.02
C ASN A 401 0.87 14.11 -1.53
N LEU A 402 0.78 13.43 -0.38
CA LEU A 402 -0.48 13.09 0.28
C LEU A 402 -1.03 14.21 1.18
N GLY A 403 -0.30 15.32 1.33
CA GLY A 403 -0.68 16.44 2.19
C GLY A 403 -0.16 16.32 3.63
N VAL A 404 0.71 15.35 3.94
CA VAL A 404 1.36 15.27 5.25
C VAL A 404 2.41 16.36 5.36
N GLU A 405 2.21 17.28 6.29
CA GLU A 405 3.19 18.33 6.63
C GLU A 405 4.35 17.73 7.44
N THR A 406 5.36 17.20 6.74
CA THR A 406 6.57 16.66 7.37
C THR A 406 7.83 16.96 6.55
N ASP A 407 8.92 17.24 7.25
CA ASP A 407 10.26 17.41 6.68
C ASP A 407 11.16 16.19 6.94
N GLN A 408 10.66 15.19 7.69
CA GLN A 408 11.46 14.04 8.10
C GLN A 408 10.62 12.76 8.22
N PHE A 409 11.19 11.64 7.79
CA PHE A 409 10.70 10.30 8.05
C PHE A 409 11.88 9.33 8.18
N GLY A 410 11.89 8.53 9.24
CA GLY A 410 12.90 7.48 9.40
C GLY A 410 14.33 8.01 9.30
N GLN A 411 15.08 7.53 8.32
CA GLN A 411 16.48 7.89 8.08
C GLN A 411 16.67 9.09 7.14
N SER A 412 15.61 9.81 6.77
CA SER A 412 15.71 10.91 5.79
C SER A 412 16.65 12.02 6.27
N SER A 413 17.42 12.56 5.34
CA SER A 413 18.23 13.79 5.50
C SER A 413 17.61 15.00 4.79
N GLY A 414 16.50 14.82 4.07
CA GLY A 414 15.76 15.89 3.41
C GLY A 414 14.60 15.36 2.55
N THR A 415 14.13 16.19 1.63
CA THR A 415 13.10 15.83 0.63
C THR A 415 13.78 15.57 -0.72
N LEU A 416 13.42 14.49 -1.40
CA LEU A 416 13.91 14.18 -2.75
C LEU A 416 13.00 14.80 -3.82
N THR A 417 13.50 15.78 -4.56
CA THR A 417 12.76 16.37 -5.69
C THR A 417 13.37 15.97 -7.02
N TRP A 418 12.54 15.66 -8.00
CA TRP A 418 12.94 15.50 -9.40
C TRP A 418 11.93 16.21 -10.31
N SER A 419 12.37 16.63 -11.50
CA SER A 419 11.61 17.43 -12.44
C SER A 419 11.80 16.94 -13.86
#